data_AF-Q45FC2-F1
#
_entry.id   AF-Q45FC2-F1
#
_cell.length_a   1.000
_cell.length_b   1.000
_cell.length_c   1.000
_cell.angle_alpha   90.00
_cell.angle_beta   90.00
_cell.angle_gamma   90.00
#
_symmetry.space_group_name_H-M   'P 1'
#
loop_
_entity.id
_entity.type
_entity.pdbx_description
1 polymer ?
#
loop_
_entity_poly.entity_id
_entity_poly.type
_entity_poly.pdbx_seq_one_letter_code
_entity_poly.pdbx_strand_id
1 'polypeptide(L)'
;APVHASYAHDPRFSVILLPSNVGKRKAQIAAIRRSSGDLVLNVDSDTEIASDVVSKLVRKMQDPAVGAAMGQLTASNRNDSWLTGLIDMEYWL
;
A
#
# COMPACT_ATOMS: atom_id res chain seq x y z
N ALA A 1 13.65 -12.54 -13.67
CA ALA A 1 12.88 -13.57 -12.94
C ALA A 1 11.59 -12.94 -12.41
N PRO A 2 10.49 -13.69 -12.24
CA PRO A 2 9.30 -13.17 -11.58
C PRO A 2 9.63 -12.60 -10.20
N VAL A 3 8.99 -11.50 -9.80
CA VAL A 3 9.30 -10.79 -8.54
C VAL A 3 9.26 -11.71 -7.31
N HIS A 4 8.34 -12.68 -7.28
CA HIS A 4 8.24 -13.63 -6.17
C HIS A 4 9.48 -14.51 -6.01
N ALA A 5 10.14 -14.90 -7.12
CA ALA A 5 11.35 -15.72 -7.06
C ALA A 5 12.53 -14.92 -6.49
N SER A 6 12.62 -13.62 -6.80
CA SER A 6 13.68 -12.74 -6.30
C SER A 6 13.65 -12.53 -4.79
N TYR A 7 12.46 -12.63 -4.16
CA TYR A 7 12.27 -12.39 -2.72
C TYR A 7 11.85 -13.65 -1.93
N ALA A 8 11.79 -14.82 -2.56
CA ALA A 8 11.29 -16.05 -1.93
C ALA A 8 12.05 -16.48 -0.66
N HIS A 9 13.31 -16.07 -0.54
CA HIS A 9 14.20 -16.42 0.57
C HIS A 9 14.48 -15.26 1.52
N ASP A 10 13.90 -14.08 1.29
CA ASP A 10 14.08 -12.94 2.17
C ASP A 10 13.02 -13.00 3.29
N PRO A 11 13.42 -13.16 4.57
CA PRO A 11 12.47 -13.31 5.68
C PRO A 11 11.63 -12.06 5.93
N ARG A 12 11.99 -10.91 5.35
CA ARG A 12 11.19 -9.67 5.42
C ARG A 12 9.96 -9.73 4.52
N PHE A 13 9.90 -10.66 3.58
CA PHE A 13 8.79 -10.78 2.63
C PHE A 13 8.04 -12.10 2.84
N SER A 14 6.71 -12.02 2.82
CA SER A 14 5.83 -13.18 2.75
C SER A 14 4.96 -13.06 1.51
N VAL A 15 5.19 -13.94 0.54
CA VAL A 15 4.47 -13.94 -0.73
C VAL A 15 3.32 -14.94 -0.68
N ILE A 16 2.09 -14.46 -0.89
CA ILE A 16 0.88 -15.27 -0.85
C ILE A 16 0.36 -15.45 -2.27
N LEU A 17 0.54 -16.65 -2.84
CA LEU A 17 -0.07 -17.02 -4.11
C LEU A 17 -1.41 -17.71 -3.85
N LEU A 18 -2.48 -17.17 -4.42
CA LEU A 18 -3.81 -17.76 -4.34
C LEU A 18 -4.04 -18.70 -5.54
N PRO A 19 -4.80 -19.79 -5.38
CA PRO A 19 -4.95 -20.82 -6.41
C PRO A 19 -5.68 -20.32 -7.67
N SER A 20 -6.42 -19.22 -7.57
CA SER A 20 -7.13 -18.59 -8.68
C SER A 20 -7.30 -17.09 -8.45
N ASN A 21 -7.76 -16.36 -9.47
CA ASN A 21 -8.11 -14.95 -9.33
C ASN A 21 -9.38 -14.82 -8.47
N VAL A 22 -9.23 -14.22 -7.29
CA VAL A 22 -10.32 -13.99 -6.33
C VAL A 22 -10.69 -12.51 -6.19
N GLY A 23 -10.04 -11.62 -6.93
CA GLY A 23 -10.17 -10.16 -6.80
C GLY A 23 -9.45 -9.55 -5.59
N LYS A 24 -9.27 -8.22 -5.63
CA LYS A 24 -8.47 -7.43 -4.65
C LYS A 24 -8.90 -7.66 -3.20
N ARG A 25 -10.20 -7.53 -2.93
CA ARG A 25 -10.75 -7.64 -1.56
C ARG A 25 -10.45 -8.99 -0.90
N LYS A 26 -10.66 -10.11 -1.62
CA LYS A 26 -10.40 -11.45 -1.08
C LYS A 26 -8.90 -11.70 -0.89
N ALA A 27 -8.05 -11.15 -1.77
CA ALA A 27 -6.60 -11.22 -1.63
C ALA A 27 -6.10 -10.47 -0.39
N GLN A 28 -6.59 -9.25 -0.16
CA GLN A 28 -6.27 -8.47 1.04
C GLN A 28 -6.72 -9.18 2.32
N ILE A 29 -7.93 -9.77 2.35
CA ILE A 29 -8.39 -10.55 3.51
C ILE A 29 -7.44 -11.73 3.80
N ALA A 30 -6.96 -12.42 2.77
CA ALA A 30 -6.02 -13.52 2.94
C ALA A 30 -4.68 -13.04 3.53
N ALA A 31 -4.19 -11.87 3.10
CA ALA A 31 -2.98 -11.26 3.65
C ALA A 31 -3.16 -10.82 5.11
N ILE A 32 -4.24 -10.10 5.43
CA ILE A 32 -4.53 -9.62 6.78
C ILE A 32 -4.63 -10.80 7.77
N ARG A 33 -5.31 -11.89 7.38
CA ARG A 33 -5.44 -13.09 8.23
C ARG A 33 -4.11 -13.80 8.53
N ARG A 34 -3.07 -13.57 7.71
CA ARG A 34 -1.71 -14.10 7.94
C ARG A 34 -0.79 -13.09 8.63
N SER A 35 -1.20 -11.83 8.72
CA SER A 35 -0.42 -10.79 9.38
C SER A 35 -0.54 -10.89 10.90
N SER A 36 0.50 -10.45 11.60
CA SER A 36 0.55 -10.38 13.07
C SER A 36 0.89 -8.97 13.57
N GLY A 37 0.76 -7.96 12.70
CA GLY A 37 1.08 -6.58 13.03
C GLY A 37 -0.08 -5.88 13.74
N ASP A 38 0.23 -4.96 14.65
CA ASP A 38 -0.77 -4.12 15.33
C ASP A 38 -1.47 -3.15 14.37
N LEU A 39 -0.80 -2.79 13.28
CA LEU A 39 -1.28 -1.93 12.21
C LEU A 39 -1.03 -2.58 10.85
N VAL A 40 -1.98 -2.42 9.94
CA VAL A 40 -1.85 -2.87 8.55
C VAL A 40 -1.80 -1.66 7.62
N LEU A 41 -0.69 -1.51 6.90
CA LEU A 41 -0.56 -0.54 5.82
C LEU A 41 -0.83 -1.26 4.49
N ASN A 42 -1.86 -0.82 3.77
CA ASN A 42 -2.14 -1.29 2.41
C ASN A 42 -1.47 -0.34 1.41
N VAL A 43 -0.75 -0.92 0.44
CA VAL A 43 -0.05 -0.19 -0.63
C VAL A 43 -0.35 -0.91 -1.94
N ASP A 44 -0.70 -0.16 -2.98
CA ASP A 44 -0.92 -0.72 -4.31
C ASP A 44 0.41 -1.04 -5.00
N SER A 45 0.40 -1.98 -5.94
CA SER A 45 1.63 -2.52 -6.54
C SER A 45 2.42 -1.52 -7.41
N ASP A 46 1.80 -0.39 -7.74
CA ASP A 46 2.31 0.71 -8.53
C ASP A 46 2.55 1.98 -7.69
N THR A 47 2.53 1.86 -6.36
CA THR A 47 2.71 2.99 -5.44
C THR A 47 4.10 3.00 -4.82
N GLU A 48 4.78 4.14 -4.90
CA GLU A 48 5.97 4.43 -4.11
C GLU A 48 5.58 5.09 -2.79
N ILE A 49 6.28 4.76 -1.71
CA ILE A 49 6.01 5.31 -0.38
C ILE A 49 7.13 6.24 0.08
N ALA A 50 6.76 7.40 0.63
CA ALA A 50 7.72 8.29 1.28
C ALA A 50 8.35 7.59 2.49
N SER A 51 9.64 7.82 2.73
CA SER A 51 10.39 7.17 3.81
C SER A 51 9.83 7.41 5.21
N ASP A 52 9.05 8.48 5.39
CA ASP A 52 8.45 8.87 6.66
C ASP A 52 6.94 8.57 6.77
N VAL A 53 6.34 7.95 5.74
CA VAL A 53 4.88 7.74 5.70
C VAL A 53 4.40 6.86 6.85
N VAL A 54 5.14 5.79 7.17
CA VAL A 54 4.78 4.86 8.25
C VAL A 54 4.77 5.60 9.59
N SER A 55 5.82 6.37 9.89
CA SER A 55 5.91 7.14 11.13
C SER A 55 4.80 8.17 11.26
N LYS A 56 4.43 8.85 10.17
CA LYS A 56 3.32 9.82 10.14
C LYS A 56 1.96 9.16 10.39
N LEU A 57 1.69 8.03 9.72
CA LEU A 57 0.42 7.30 9.87
C LEU A 57 0.28 6.69 11.26
N VAL A 58 1.32 6.02 11.76
CA VAL A 58 1.34 5.42 13.10
C VAL A 58 1.06 6.49 14.17
N ARG A 59 1.67 7.68 14.06
CA ARG A 59 1.43 8.79 14.99
C ARG A 59 -0.05 9.20 15.00
N LYS A 60 -0.73 9.23 13.86
CA LYS A 60 -2.16 9.59 13.80
C LYS A 60 -3.05 8.50 14.40
N MET A 61 -2.65 7.23 14.24
CA MET A 61 -3.34 6.05 14.78
C MET A 61 -3.10 5.82 16.29
N GLN A 62 -2.28 6.63 16.96
CA GLN A 62 -2.09 6.54 18.42
C GLN A 62 -3.34 6.97 19.21
N ASP A 63 -4.20 7.79 18.60
CA ASP A 63 -5.49 8.16 19.19
C ASP A 63 -6.46 6.98 19.07
N PRO A 64 -6.95 6.40 20.17
CA PRO A 64 -7.88 5.27 20.13
C PRO A 64 -9.21 5.57 19.42
N ALA A 65 -9.56 6.84 19.22
CA ALA A 65 -10.73 7.25 18.45
C ALA A 65 -10.51 7.17 16.92
N VAL A 66 -9.27 7.00 16.44
CA VAL A 66 -8.92 6.94 15.02
C VAL A 66 -8.85 5.49 14.55
N GLY A 67 -9.85 5.05 13.78
CA GLY A 67 -9.90 3.68 13.23
C GLY A 67 -9.06 3.48 11.96
N ALA A 68 -8.69 4.55 11.25
CA ALA A 68 -7.85 4.51 10.06
C ALA A 68 -7.22 5.87 9.77
N ALA A 69 -6.06 5.86 9.13
CA ALA A 69 -5.39 7.03 8.58
C ALA A 69 -4.95 6.75 7.14
N MET A 70 -5.00 7.78 6.29
CA MET A 70 -4.59 7.69 4.89
C MET A 70 -3.48 8.71 4.62
N GLY A 71 -2.49 8.31 3.82
CA GLY A 71 -1.45 9.21 3.33
C GLY A 71 -1.95 10.01 2.13
N GLN A 72 -1.35 11.18 1.89
CA GLN A 72 -1.57 11.93 0.67
C GLN A 72 -1.08 11.11 -0.54
N LEU A 73 -1.95 10.93 -1.53
CA LEU A 73 -1.56 10.37 -2.82
C LEU A 73 -1.15 11.50 -3.76
N THR A 74 -0.12 11.27 -4.56
CA THR A 74 0.31 12.18 -5.63
C THR A 74 0.77 11.35 -6.82
N ALA A 75 0.38 11.73 -8.04
CA ALA A 75 0.92 11.12 -9.24
C ALA A 75 2.40 11.50 -9.40
N SER A 76 3.27 10.50 -9.55
CA SER A 76 4.72 10.72 -9.67
C SER A 76 5.09 11.49 -10.95
N ASN A 77 4.29 11.33 -12.00
CA ASN A 77 4.45 11.96 -13.31
C ASN A 77 3.54 13.20 -13.49
N ARG A 78 3.02 13.79 -12.41
CA ARG A 78 2.07 14.91 -12.46
C ARG A 78 2.56 16.13 -13.25
N ASN A 79 3.88 16.29 -13.41
CA ASN A 79 4.49 17.41 -14.12
C ASN A 79 4.81 17.10 -15.60
N ASP A 80 4.53 15.88 -16.07
CA ASP A 80 4.90 15.44 -17.42
C ASP A 80 3.95 15.97 -18.50
N SER A 81 2.67 16.19 -18.17
CA SER A 81 1.65 16.67 -19.11
C SER A 81 0.47 17.33 -18.40
N TRP A 82 -0.38 18.03 -19.17
CA TRP A 82 -1.65 18.56 -18.66
C TRP A 82 -2.56 17.44 -18.14
N LEU A 83 -2.57 16.27 -18.79
CA LEU A 83 -3.44 15.16 -18.41
C LEU A 83 -3.00 14.53 -17.09
N THR A 84 -1.69 14.30 -16.91
CA THR A 84 -1.16 13.74 -15.66
C THR A 84 -1.29 14.71 -14.50
N GLY A 85 -1.24 16.02 -14.76
CA GLY A 85 -1.62 17.05 -13.79
C GLY A 85 -3.09 16.95 -13.38
N LEU A 86 -4.01 16.76 -14.33
CA LEU A 86 -5.44 16.56 -14.00
C LEU A 86 -5.71 15.26 -13.24
N ILE A 87 -4.96 14.18 -13.53
CA ILE A 87 -5.05 12.93 -12.77
C ILE A 87 -4.56 13.16 -11.33
N ASP A 88 -3.45 13.89 -11.12
CA ASP A 88 -2.98 14.25 -9.78
C ASP A 88 -4.04 15.01 -8.97
N MET A 89 -4.83 15.88 -9.64
CA MET A 89 -5.91 16.61 -8.99
C MET A 89 -7.02 15.70 -8.43
N GLU A 90 -7.20 14.48 -8.96
CA GLU A 90 -8.13 13.49 -8.38
C GLU A 90 -7.75 13.13 -6.94
N TYR A 91 -6.45 13.20 -6.62
CA TYR A 91 -5.91 12.83 -5.32
C TYR A 91 -5.77 14.02 -4.36
N TRP A 92 -6.09 15.24 -4.77
CA TRP A 92 -5.79 16.49 -4.04
C TRP A 92 -6.75 16.82 -2.88
N LEU A 93 -7.54 15.86 -2.39
CA LEU A 93 -8.52 16.03 -1.31
C LEU A 93 -7.90 16.14 0.09
#